data_AF-A0A8J3D2N3-F1
#
_entry.id   AF-A0A8J3D2N3-F1
#
_cell.length_a   1.000
_cell.length_b   1.000
_cell.length_c   1.000
_cell.angle_alpha   90.00
_cell.angle_beta   90.00
_cell.angle_gamma   90.00
#
_symmetry.space_group_name_H-M   'P 1'
#
loop_
_entity.id
_entity.type
_entity.pdbx_description
1 polymer ?
#
loop_
_entity_poly.entity_id
_entity_poly.type
_entity_poly.pdbx_seq_one_letter_code
_entity_poly.pdbx_strand_id
1 'polypeptide(L)' 'MKTIEELNSSKVPVIVFDKRLEKFRDRVLFPKKLARAKEIIAKVGLPKKVQDKAPSR' A
#
# COMPACT_ATOMS: atom_id res chain seq x y z
N MET A 1 8.79 16.64 -16.40
CA MET A 1 9.03 15.66 -15.33
C MET A 1 9.05 16.42 -14.03
N LYS A 2 8.37 15.94 -12.98
CA LYS A 2 8.46 16.58 -11.66
C LYS A 2 9.80 16.22 -11.01
N THR A 3 10.41 17.15 -10.27
CA THR A 3 11.67 16.88 -9.57
C THR A 3 11.42 16.00 -8.33
N ILE A 4 12.48 15.42 -7.75
CA ILE A 4 12.36 14.59 -6.54
C ILE A 4 11.83 15.42 -5.36
N GLU A 5 12.22 16.69 -5.29
CA GLU A 5 11.80 17.65 -4.27
C GLU A 5 10.29 17.95 -4.39
N GLU A 6 9.79 18.08 -5.61
CA GLU A 6 8.35 18.24 -5.88
C GLU A 6 7.54 16.98 -5.56
N LEU A 7 8.11 15.79 -5.77
CA LEU A 7 7.49 14.53 -5.41
C LEU A 7 7.48 14.30 -3.89
N ASN A 8 8.54 14.68 -3.19
CA ASN A 8 8.66 14.53 -1.73
C ASN A 8 7.81 15.54 -0.95
N SER A 9 7.54 16.71 -1.53
CA SER A 9 6.65 17.72 -0.93
C SER A 9 5.15 17.39 -1.12
N SER A 10 4.83 16.37 -1.92
CA SER A 10 3.47 15.89 -2.10
C SER A 10 2.92 15.23 -0.83
N LYS A 11 1.67 15.54 -0.49
CA LYS A 11 0.91 14.84 0.57
C LYS A 11 0.53 13.41 0.17
N VAL A 12 0.64 13.08 -1.12
CA VAL A 12 0.35 11.75 -1.64
C VAL A 12 1.64 10.94 -1.70
N PRO A 13 1.74 9.82 -0.98
CA PRO A 13 2.94 8.99 -0.99
C PRO A 13 3.17 8.38 -2.37
N VAL A 14 4.39 8.53 -2.89
CA VAL A 14 4.82 7.88 -4.13
C VAL A 14 5.41 6.52 -3.77
N ILE A 15 4.75 5.44 -4.19
CA ILE A 15 5.21 4.07 -3.94
C ILE A 15 5.97 3.57 -5.18
N VAL A 16 7.23 3.18 -5.00
CA VAL A 16 8.07 2.61 -6.05
C VAL A 16 8.34 1.14 -5.74
N PHE A 17 8.09 0.26 -6.72
CA PHE A 17 8.41 -1.15 -6.63
C PHE A 17 9.79 -1.43 -7.23
N ASP A 18 10.67 -2.06 -6.46
CA ASP A 18 11.94 -2.55 -6.98
C ASP A 18 11.71 -3.82 -7.81
N LYS A 19 11.87 -3.70 -9.14
CA LYS A 19 11.67 -4.79 -10.09
C LYS A 19 12.56 -6.01 -9.80
N ARG A 20 13.70 -5.84 -9.12
CA ARG A 20 14.59 -6.95 -8.74
C ARG A 20 13.96 -7.90 -7.74
N LEU A 21 12.90 -7.47 -7.05
CA LEU A 21 12.18 -8.27 -6.06
C LEU A 21 11.12 -9.19 -6.69
N GLU A 22 10.79 -9.03 -7.98
CA GLU A 22 9.84 -9.91 -8.69
C GLU A 22 10.26 -11.39 -8.68
N LYS A 23 11.56 -11.67 -8.55
CA LYS A 23 12.08 -13.04 -8.38
C LYS A 23 11.51 -13.79 -7.17
N PHE A 24 10.87 -13.09 -6.23
CA PHE A 24 10.26 -13.66 -5.03
C PHE A 24 8.73 -13.74 -5.09
N ARG A 25 8.09 -13.37 -6.20
CA ARG A 25 6.63 -13.24 -6.31
C ARG A 25 5.86 -14.47 -5.85
N ASP A 26 6.32 -15.66 -6.24
CA ASP A 26 5.67 -16.93 -5.94
C ASP A 26 6.22 -17.61 -4.68
N ARG A 27 6.99 -16.87 -3.86
CA ARG A 27 7.61 -17.39 -2.63
C ARG A 27 7.03 -16.72 -1.39
N VAL A 28 6.66 -17.53 -0.40
CA VAL A 28 6.28 -17.03 0.92
C VAL A 28 7.55 -16.73 1.73
N LEU A 29 7.96 -15.46 1.75
CA LEU A 29 9.17 -15.04 2.45
C LEU A 29 9.00 -14.96 3.98
N PHE A 30 7.79 -14.66 4.46
CA PHE A 30 7.53 -14.41 5.88
C PHE A 30 6.25 -15.12 6.36
N PRO A 31 6.27 -16.45 6.55
CA PRO A 31 5.06 -17.24 6.83
C PRO A 31 4.34 -16.80 8.11
N LYS A 32 5.08 -16.51 9.20
CA LYS A 32 4.50 -16.03 10.47
C LYS A 32 3.80 -14.68 10.32
N LYS A 33 4.42 -13.74 9.59
CA LYS A 33 3.83 -12.41 9.33
C LYS A 33 2.62 -12.51 8.40
N LEU A 34 2.67 -13.41 7.40
CA LEU A 34 1.54 -13.68 6.51
C LEU A 34 0.34 -14.24 7.28
N ALA A 35 0.55 -15.21 8.18
CA ALA A 35 -0.51 -15.75 9.03
C ALA A 35 -1.13 -14.66 9.90
N ARG A 36 -0.29 -13.86 10.58
CA ARG A 36 -0.77 -12.76 11.43
C ARG A 36 -1.54 -11.70 10.66
N ALA A 37 -1.10 -11.35 9.45
CA ALA A 37 -1.81 -10.40 8.59
C ALA A 37 -3.19 -10.93 8.19
N LYS A 38 -3.30 -12.22 7.85
CA LYS A 38 -4.60 -12.86 7.55
C LYS A 38 -5.54 -12.80 8.74
N GLU A 39 -5.07 -13.08 9.96
CA GLU A 39 -5.87 -12.96 11.19
C GLU A 39 -6.38 -11.53 11.40
N ILE A 40 -5.50 -10.53 11.26
CA ILE A 40 -5.86 -9.12 11.46
C ILE A 40 -6.92 -8.68 10.45
N ILE A 41 -6.71 -9.00 9.16
CA ILE A 41 -7.64 -8.65 8.08
C ILE A 41 -8.99 -9.35 8.30
N ALA A 42 -9.00 -10.62 8.70
CA ALA A 42 -10.23 -11.36 9.00
C ALA A 42 -11.00 -10.77 10.20
N LYS A 43 -10.28 -10.28 11.22
CA LYS A 43 -10.88 -9.73 12.45
C LYS A 43 -11.37 -8.29 12.27
N VAL A 44 -10.57 -7.44 11.63
CA VAL A 44 -10.78 -5.98 11.59
C VAL A 44 -11.37 -5.52 10.24
N GLY A 45 -11.20 -6.32 9.19
CA GLY A 45 -11.56 -5.96 7.83
C GLY A 45 -10.55 -5.02 7.17
N LEU A 46 -10.80 -4.67 5.92
CA LEU A 46 -10.06 -3.61 5.24
C LEU A 46 -10.61 -2.23 5.61
N PRO A 47 -9.78 -1.18 5.62
CA PRO A 47 -10.27 0.19 5.77
C PRO A 47 -11.37 0.47 4.75
N LYS A 48 -12.46 1.10 5.20
CA LYS A 48 -13.50 1.56 4.27
C LYS A 48 -12.84 2.49 3.26
N LYS A 49 -13.12 2.29 1.97
CA LYS A 49 -12.74 3.29 0.96
C LYS A 49 -13.31 4.63 1.42
N VAL A 50 -12.47 5.66 1.48
CA VAL A 50 -12.97 7.03 1.57
C VAL A 50 -13.66 7.28 0.24
N GLN A 51 -14.94 6.92 0.13
CA GLN A 51 -15.78 7.45 -0.93
C GLN A 51 -15.76 8.96 -0.75
N ASP A 52 -15.42 9.66 -1.82
CA ASP A 52 -15.32 11.11 -1.86
C ASP A 52 -16.49 11.72 -1.09
N LYS A 53 -16.20 12.44 0.00
CA LYS A 53 -17.08 13.53 0.39
C LYS A 53 -16.93 14.56 -0.74
N ALA A 54 -17.61 14.31 -1.86
CA ALA A 54 -17.83 15.32 -2.87
C ALA A 54 -18.43 16.51 -2.12
N PRO A 55 -17.84 17.71 -2.21
CA PRO A 55 -18.51 18.88 -1.67
C PRO A 55 -19.83 19.03 -2.42
N SER A 56 -20.96 18.90 -1.73
CA SER A 56 -22.23 19.44 -2.22
C SER A 56 -22.00 20.92 -2.48
N ARG A 57 -21.97 21.29 -3.75
CA ARG A 57 -22.23 22.67 -4.17
C ARG A 57 -23.72 22.91 -4.19
#